data_AF-A0A9X1Q5W6-F1
#
_entry.id   AF-A0A9X1Q5W6-F1
#
_cell.length_a   1.000
_cell.length_b   1.000
_cell.length_c   1.000
_cell.angle_alpha   90.00
_cell.angle_beta   90.00
_cell.angle_gamma   90.00
#
_symmetry.space_group_name_H-M   'P 1'
#
loop_
_entity.id
_entity.type
_entity.pdbx_description
1 polymer ?
#
loop_
_entity_poly.entity_id
_entity_poly.type
_entity_poly.pdbx_seq_one_letter_code
_entity_poly.pdbx_strand_id
1 'polypeptide(L)'
;MRFQVQGAGVRLDHDRGWLVLTWGPAGSTDAQLIMPPDRCVSIHGRSAGHGTNLSLAFRFRPSEESGTEVTAEVVVGPDGAERAWQFAQWFAHQYGVQDLSASWWDLEPSTAEREEADRNWLSAPVSPATRVLLRSVMARLTVADT
;
A
#
# COMPACT_ATOMS: atom_id res chain seq x y z
N MET A 1 15.67 -17.82 -7.09
CA MET A 1 14.32 -17.90 -7.66
C MET A 1 14.05 -16.60 -8.40
N ARG A 2 13.54 -16.67 -9.64
CA ARG A 2 12.97 -15.51 -10.34
C ARG A 2 11.47 -15.51 -10.11
N PHE A 3 10.94 -14.41 -9.59
CA PHE A 3 9.52 -14.27 -9.33
C PHE A 3 9.06 -12.88 -9.78
N GLN A 4 7.97 -12.84 -10.53
CA GLN A 4 7.36 -11.59 -10.97
C GLN A 4 5.85 -11.71 -10.80
N VAL A 5 5.24 -10.75 -10.13
CA VAL A 5 3.79 -10.61 -10.07
C VAL A 5 3.39 -9.16 -10.28
N GLN A 6 2.26 -8.98 -10.97
CA GLN A 6 1.66 -7.68 -11.18
C GLN A 6 0.44 -7.56 -10.27
N GLY A 7 0.49 -6.58 -9.38
CA GLY A 7 -0.63 -6.10 -8.60
C GLY A 7 -1.19 -4.80 -9.16
N ALA A 8 -2.26 -4.30 -8.55
CA ALA A 8 -2.91 -3.04 -8.90
C ALA A 8 -1.92 -1.87 -8.82
N GLY A 9 -1.38 -1.46 -9.97
CA GLY A 9 -0.42 -0.37 -10.08
C GLY A 9 0.99 -0.65 -9.53
N VAL A 10 1.27 -1.89 -9.09
CA VAL A 10 2.56 -2.28 -8.50
C VAL A 10 3.07 -3.57 -9.13
N ARG A 11 4.31 -3.58 -9.61
CA ARG A 11 5.00 -4.81 -9.99
C ARG A 11 5.99 -5.20 -8.90
N LEU A 12 5.91 -6.44 -8.45
CA LEU A 12 6.86 -7.06 -7.53
C LEU A 12 7.75 -8.01 -8.32
N ASP A 13 9.05 -7.77 -8.30
CA ASP A 13 10.07 -8.62 -8.92
C ASP A 13 11.11 -9.05 -7.87
N HIS A 14 11.55 -10.29 -7.97
CA HIS A 14 12.67 -10.84 -7.22
C HIS A 14 13.64 -11.48 -8.21
N ASP A 15 14.71 -10.74 -8.55
CA ASP A 15 15.79 -11.19 -9.43
C ASP A 15 17.15 -10.87 -8.79
N ARG A 16 18.13 -11.76 -8.99
CA ARG A 16 19.55 -11.57 -8.61
C ARG A 16 19.79 -11.10 -7.17
N GLY A 17 18.92 -11.47 -6.23
CA GLY A 17 19.08 -11.12 -4.80
C GLY A 17 18.59 -9.72 -4.45
N TRP A 18 17.75 -9.12 -5.29
CA TRP A 18 17.06 -7.86 -5.00
C TRP A 18 15.56 -8.07 -5.07
N LEU A 19 14.86 -7.37 -4.17
CA LEU A 19 13.42 -7.20 -4.24
C LEU A 19 13.14 -5.82 -4.85
N VAL A 20 12.42 -5.81 -5.96
CA VAL A 20 12.11 -4.59 -6.71
C VAL A 20 10.60 -4.41 -6.74
N LEU A 21 10.14 -3.32 -6.14
CA LEU A 21 8.76 -2.87 -6.23
C LEU A 21 8.70 -1.65 -7.14
N THR A 22 7.91 -1.73 -8.20
CA THR A 22 7.76 -0.67 -9.20
C THR A 22 6.33 -0.13 -9.16
N TRP A 23 6.15 1.16 -8.90
CA TRP A 23 4.85 1.87 -8.94
C TRP A 23 4.80 2.80 -10.15
N GLY A 24 3.66 2.81 -10.84
CA GLY A 24 3.39 3.81 -11.87
C GLY A 24 2.45 3.32 -12.97
N PRO A 25 1.72 4.24 -13.63
CA PRO A 25 1.07 3.93 -14.90
C PRO A 25 2.14 3.71 -15.98
N ALA A 26 1.88 2.77 -16.89
CA ALA A 26 2.75 2.52 -18.03
C ALA A 26 3.04 3.82 -18.80
N GLY A 27 4.28 4.33 -18.71
CA GLY A 27 4.75 5.51 -19.44
C GLY A 27 5.15 6.74 -18.61
N SER A 28 5.11 6.69 -17.28
CA SER A 28 5.73 7.72 -16.41
C SER A 28 7.05 7.23 -15.82
N THR A 29 7.87 8.10 -15.22
CA THR A 29 9.03 7.68 -14.41
C THR A 29 8.54 6.79 -13.27
N ASP A 30 8.64 5.49 -13.48
CA ASP A 30 8.23 4.48 -12.50
C ASP A 30 8.98 4.72 -11.19
N ALA A 31 8.25 5.03 -10.12
CA ALA A 31 8.84 5.06 -8.79
C ALA A 31 9.24 3.62 -8.45
N GLN A 32 10.46 3.42 -7.97
CA GLN A 32 10.98 2.09 -7.67
C GLN A 32 11.57 2.04 -6.27
N LEU A 33 11.25 0.97 -5.55
CA LEU A 33 11.92 0.59 -4.32
C LEU A 33 12.73 -0.67 -4.63
N ILE A 34 14.05 -0.53 -4.56
CA ILE A 34 15.01 -1.61 -4.76
C ILE A 34 15.65 -1.87 -3.41
N MET A 35 15.38 -3.03 -2.82
CA MET A 35 15.88 -3.39 -1.50
C MET A 35 16.46 -4.80 -1.53
N PRO A 36 17.58 -5.05 -0.84
CA PRO A 36 18.05 -6.40 -0.68
C PRO A 36 17.14 -7.14 0.33
N PRO A 37 16.87 -8.45 0.14
CA PRO A 37 15.90 -9.18 0.94
C PRO A 37 16.15 -9.19 2.44
N ASP A 38 17.42 -9.12 2.86
CA ASP A 38 17.88 -9.03 4.25
C ASP A 38 17.44 -7.75 4.96
N ARG A 39 17.06 -6.72 4.21
CA ARG A 39 16.50 -5.47 4.74
C ARG A 39 15.00 -5.56 4.96
N CYS A 40 14.35 -6.63 4.53
CA CYS A 40 12.95 -6.88 4.84
C CYS A 40 12.83 -7.41 6.27
N VAL A 41 12.12 -6.68 7.12
CA VAL A 41 11.97 -7.01 8.55
C VAL A 41 10.74 -7.88 8.77
N SER A 42 9.67 -7.62 8.02
CA SER A 42 8.43 -8.37 8.14
C SER A 42 7.62 -8.33 6.86
N ILE A 43 6.88 -9.41 6.61
CA ILE A 43 5.87 -9.50 5.55
C ILE A 43 4.52 -9.81 6.20
N HIS A 44 3.48 -9.17 5.67
CA HIS A 44 2.10 -9.46 6.01
C HIS A 44 1.32 -9.72 4.73
N GLY A 45 0.50 -10.77 4.73
CA GLY A 45 -0.53 -10.99 3.73
C GLY A 45 -1.92 -10.94 4.35
N ARG A 46 -2.83 -10.24 3.68
CA ARG A 46 -4.27 -10.24 4.02
C ARG A 46 -5.10 -10.33 2.76
N SER A 47 -6.28 -10.92 2.87
CA SER A 47 -7.28 -10.80 1.81
C SER A 47 -7.73 -9.33 1.70
N ALA A 48 -7.70 -8.76 0.50
CA ALA A 48 -8.15 -7.40 0.20
C ALA A 48 -9.51 -7.44 -0.55
N GLY A 49 -10.44 -6.56 -0.17
CA GLY A 49 -11.75 -6.45 -0.82
C GLY A 49 -12.68 -7.65 -0.56
N HIS A 50 -13.51 -8.02 -1.55
CA HIS A 50 -14.52 -9.11 -1.47
C HIS A 50 -13.95 -10.53 -1.35
N GLY A 51 -12.77 -10.72 -0.76
CA GLY A 51 -12.21 -12.04 -0.46
C GLY A 51 -11.28 -12.63 -1.53
N THR A 52 -11.14 -11.99 -2.69
CA THR A 52 -10.45 -12.58 -3.85
C THR A 52 -9.10 -11.95 -4.17
N ASN A 53 -8.82 -10.74 -3.68
CA ASN A 53 -7.52 -10.12 -3.86
C ASN A 53 -6.63 -10.42 -2.65
N LEU A 54 -5.32 -10.42 -2.86
CA LEU A 54 -4.31 -10.55 -1.80
C LEU A 54 -3.56 -9.23 -1.68
N SER A 55 -3.62 -8.58 -0.53
CA SER A 55 -2.69 -7.51 -0.16
C SER A 55 -1.47 -8.12 0.53
N LEU A 56 -0.29 -7.80 0.03
CA LEU A 56 1.01 -8.11 0.64
C LEU A 56 1.69 -6.81 1.05
N ALA A 57 1.97 -6.63 2.34
CA ALA A 57 2.71 -5.51 2.87
C ALA A 57 4.11 -5.95 3.33
N PHE A 58 5.13 -5.37 2.73
CA PHE A 58 6.54 -5.58 3.05
C PHE A 58 7.07 -4.39 3.84
N ARG A 59 7.73 -4.65 4.96
CA ARG A 59 8.36 -3.60 5.76
C ARG A 59 9.86 -3.73 5.68
N PHE A 60 10.53 -2.65 5.32
CA PHE A 60 11.97 -2.60 5.14
C PHE A 60 12.62 -1.65 6.11
N ARG A 61 13.87 -1.95 6.47
CA ARG A 61 14.75 -1.06 7.21
C ARG A 61 15.91 -0.66 6.30
N PRO A 62 15.88 0.52 5.65
CA PRO A 62 16.88 0.92 4.64
C PRO A 62 18.30 1.03 5.19
N SER A 63 18.43 1.47 6.45
CA SER A 63 19.68 1.53 7.18
C SER A 63 19.45 1.05 8.60
N GLU A 64 20.40 0.32 9.17
CA GLU A 64 20.33 -0.18 10.56
C GLU A 64 20.33 0.96 11.58
N GLU A 65 20.92 2.10 11.23
CA GLU A 65 21.11 3.24 12.13
C GLU A 65 19.90 4.19 12.13
N SER A 66 19.12 4.20 11.05
CA SER A 66 18.15 5.27 10.78
C SER A 66 16.82 5.11 11.54
N GLY A 67 16.54 3.92 12.09
CA GLY A 67 15.26 3.61 12.77
C GLY A 67 13.98 3.78 11.92
N THR A 68 14.12 4.26 10.68
CA THR A 68 13.01 4.64 9.81
C THR A 68 12.65 3.43 8.98
N GLU A 69 11.44 2.92 9.17
CA GLU A 69 10.92 1.78 8.42
C GLU A 69 10.10 2.26 7.22
N VAL A 70 10.28 1.60 6.09
CA VAL A 70 9.57 1.88 4.84
C VAL A 70 8.63 0.71 4.58
N THR A 71 7.35 0.99 4.40
CA THR A 71 6.35 -0.03 4.08
C THR A 71 5.95 0.07 2.61
N ALA A 72 5.91 -1.06 1.93
CA ALA A 72 5.47 -1.19 0.55
C ALA A 72 4.33 -2.20 0.46
N GLU A 73 3.17 -1.78 -0.04
CA GLU A 73 2.00 -2.64 -0.21
C GLU A 73 1.79 -2.99 -1.70
N VAL A 74 1.49 -4.26 -1.96
CA VAL A 74 1.14 -4.80 -3.27
C VAL A 74 -0.20 -5.50 -3.17
N VAL A 75 -1.19 -5.03 -3.92
CA VAL A 75 -2.49 -5.69 -4.03
C VAL A 75 -2.54 -6.53 -5.29
N VAL A 76 -2.48 -7.84 -5.15
CA VAL A 76 -2.52 -8.83 -6.23
C VAL A 76 -3.95 -9.29 -6.47
N GLY A 77 -4.37 -9.33 -7.73
CA GLY A 77 -5.68 -9.88 -8.11
C GLY A 77 -5.78 -11.40 -7.89
N PRO A 78 -6.98 -11.99 -8.03
CA PRO A 78 -7.23 -13.40 -7.74
C PRO A 78 -6.32 -14.36 -8.52
N ASP A 79 -6.08 -14.07 -9.80
CA ASP A 79 -5.29 -14.92 -10.69
C ASP A 79 -3.83 -15.07 -10.25
N GLY A 80 -3.32 -14.11 -9.46
CA GLY A 80 -1.96 -14.10 -8.94
C GLY A 80 -1.85 -14.32 -7.43
N ALA A 81 -2.98 -14.34 -6.71
CA ALA A 81 -3.03 -14.32 -5.25
C ALA A 81 -2.33 -15.54 -4.64
N GLU A 82 -2.67 -16.75 -5.09
CA GLU A 82 -2.07 -17.98 -4.56
C GLU A 82 -0.54 -18.00 -4.77
N ARG A 83 -0.09 -17.62 -5.97
CA ARG A 83 1.34 -17.61 -6.31
C ARG A 83 2.10 -16.54 -5.52
N ALA A 84 1.50 -15.37 -5.33
CA ALA A 84 2.07 -14.30 -4.52
C ALA A 84 2.14 -14.69 -3.04
N TRP A 85 1.14 -15.43 -2.53
CA TRP A 85 1.15 -15.97 -1.19
C TRP A 85 2.25 -17.02 -0.99
N GLN A 86 2.39 -17.98 -1.91
CA GLN A 86 3.48 -18.96 -1.89
C GLN A 86 4.86 -18.28 -1.94
N PHE A 87 5.00 -17.22 -2.74
CA PHE A 87 6.24 -16.42 -2.76
C PHE A 87 6.50 -15.76 -1.41
N ALA A 88 5.51 -15.14 -0.78
CA ALA A 88 5.66 -14.51 0.53
C ALA A 88 6.11 -15.52 1.60
N GLN A 89 5.51 -16.71 1.62
CA GLN A 89 5.90 -17.80 2.54
C GLN A 89 7.32 -18.29 2.29
N TRP A 90 7.68 -18.53 1.02
CA TRP A 90 9.03 -18.93 0.64
C TRP A 90 10.06 -17.85 1.02
N PHE A 91 9.76 -16.58 0.74
CA PHE A 91 10.64 -15.45 1.02
C PHE A 91 10.85 -15.30 2.53
N ALA A 92 9.79 -15.37 3.32
CA ALA A 92 9.87 -15.31 4.78
C ALA A 92 10.77 -16.41 5.35
N HIS A 93 10.56 -17.65 4.88
CA HIS A 93 11.39 -18.77 5.28
C HIS A 93 12.86 -18.62 4.85
N GLN A 94 13.09 -18.25 3.59
CA GLN A 94 14.42 -18.19 2.99
C GLN A 94 15.31 -17.10 3.59
N TYR A 95 14.72 -15.95 3.93
CA TYR A 95 15.45 -14.77 4.41
C TYR A 95 15.29 -14.54 5.91
N GLY A 96 14.62 -15.45 6.63
CA GLY A 96 14.38 -15.31 8.07
C GLY A 96 13.51 -14.11 8.42
N VAL A 97 12.65 -13.69 7.50
CA VAL A 97 11.78 -12.52 7.66
C VAL A 97 10.55 -12.93 8.46
N GLN A 98 10.13 -12.07 9.38
CA GLN A 98 8.98 -12.36 10.21
C GLN A 98 7.69 -12.37 9.36
N ASP A 99 7.05 -13.54 9.24
CA ASP A 99 5.71 -13.66 8.67
C ASP A 99 4.68 -13.33 9.76
N LEU A 100 4.06 -12.17 9.62
CA LEU A 100 3.07 -11.66 10.58
C LEU A 100 1.63 -11.88 10.08
N SER A 101 1.45 -12.61 8.99
CA SER A 101 0.14 -12.92 8.42
C SER A 101 -0.70 -13.85 9.31
N ALA A 102 -0.05 -14.63 10.18
CA ALA A 102 -0.72 -15.47 11.16
C ALA A 102 -1.15 -14.70 12.42
N SER A 103 -0.39 -13.68 12.83
CA SER A 103 -0.62 -12.91 14.08
C SER A 103 -1.71 -11.84 14.00
N TRP A 104 -2.27 -11.58 12.81
CA TRP A 104 -3.30 -10.57 12.62
C TRP A 104 -4.73 -11.11 12.75
N TRP A 105 -4.96 -12.42 12.63
CA TRP A 105 -6.29 -12.98 12.89
C TRP A 105 -6.75 -12.78 14.34
N ASP A 106 -5.80 -12.59 15.27
CA ASP A 106 -6.05 -12.30 16.69
C ASP A 106 -6.03 -10.80 17.03
N LEU A 107 -5.68 -9.94 16.07
CA LEU A 107 -5.84 -8.50 16.21
C LEU A 107 -7.15 -8.12 15.51
N GLU A 108 -8.23 -8.13 16.29
CA GLU A 108 -9.42 -7.30 15.99
C GLU A 108 -8.94 -5.99 15.36
N PRO A 109 -9.49 -5.58 14.20
CA PRO A 109 -9.02 -4.39 13.49
C PRO A 109 -8.97 -3.26 14.51
N SER A 110 -7.75 -2.76 14.76
CA SER A 110 -7.56 -1.73 15.76
C SER A 110 -8.59 -0.64 15.48
N THR A 111 -9.23 -0.15 16.54
CA THR A 111 -10.38 0.78 16.49
C THR A 111 -10.15 1.98 15.57
N ALA A 112 -8.90 2.29 15.24
CA ALA A 112 -8.48 3.25 14.22
C ALA A 112 -8.96 2.95 12.78
N GLU A 113 -8.87 1.70 12.29
CA GLU A 113 -9.33 1.35 10.93
C GLU A 113 -10.88 1.35 10.85
N ARG A 114 -11.55 1.00 11.96
CA ARG A 114 -13.01 0.96 12.05
C ARG A 114 -13.62 2.37 12.17
N GLU A 115 -12.97 3.27 12.90
CA GLU A 115 -13.35 4.70 12.95
C GLU A 115 -13.10 5.44 11.64
N GLU A 116 -12.18 4.97 10.79
CA GLU A 116 -11.99 5.54 9.45
C GLU A 116 -13.12 5.11 8.51
N ALA A 117 -13.47 3.82 8.47
CA ALA A 117 -14.51 3.30 7.58
C ALA A 117 -15.95 3.76 7.95
N ASP A 118 -16.24 4.02 9.23
CA ASP A 118 -17.57 4.49 9.68
C ASP A 118 -17.76 6.02 9.59
N ARG A 119 -16.69 6.78 9.31
CA ARG A 119 -16.78 8.24 9.14
C ARG A 119 -17.14 8.60 7.70
N ASN A 120 -18.42 8.48 7.34
CA ASN A 120 -19.11 9.28 6.31
C ASN A 120 -18.18 10.08 5.36
N TRP A 121 -17.48 9.39 4.45
CA TRP A 121 -16.49 10.00 3.55
C TRP A 121 -17.10 10.82 2.41
N LEU A 122 -18.42 11.01 2.38
CA LEU A 122 -19.08 11.86 1.38
C LEU A 122 -19.07 13.36 1.70
N SER A 123 -18.39 13.80 2.75
CA SER A 123 -18.03 15.21 2.87
C SER A 123 -16.93 15.42 3.89
N ALA A 124 -15.72 15.77 3.44
CA ALA A 124 -14.80 16.49 4.31
C ALA A 124 -15.53 17.75 4.82
N PRO A 125 -15.54 18.05 6.14
CA PRO A 125 -16.13 19.27 6.63
C PRO A 125 -15.35 20.45 6.05
N VAL A 126 -15.97 21.12 5.06
CA VAL A 126 -15.41 22.30 4.42
C VAL A 126 -15.17 23.33 5.52
N SER A 127 -13.92 23.76 5.71
CA SER A 127 -13.58 24.72 6.75
C SER A 127 -14.45 25.98 6.61
N PRO A 128 -14.84 26.66 7.71
CA PRO A 128 -15.62 27.89 7.62
C PRO A 128 -14.99 28.93 6.69
N ALA A 129 -13.66 28.99 6.66
CA ALA A 129 -12.88 29.86 5.76
C ALA A 129 -13.08 29.49 4.28
N THR A 130 -13.08 28.19 3.94
CA THR A 130 -13.31 27.72 2.57
C THR A 130 -14.73 28.04 2.08
N ARG A 131 -15.75 27.98 2.96
CA ARG A 131 -17.12 28.38 2.61
C ARG A 131 -17.23 29.88 2.31
N VAL A 132 -16.52 30.72 3.06
CA VAL A 132 -16.48 32.18 2.81
C VAL A 132 -15.78 32.50 1.49
N LEU A 133 -14.67 31.84 1.20
CA LEU A 133 -13.95 32.00 -0.07
C LEU A 133 -14.81 31.58 -1.27
N LEU A 134 -15.47 30.42 -1.19
CA LEU A 134 -16.35 29.95 -2.27
C LEU A 134 -17.51 30.93 -2.53
N ARG A 135 -18.16 31.44 -1.48
CA ARG A 135 -19.21 32.46 -1.63
C ARG A 135 -18.69 33.75 -2.25
N SER A 136 -17.49 34.19 -1.87
CA SER A 136 -16.87 35.39 -2.43
C SER A 136 -16.54 35.24 -3.92
N VAL A 137 -16.04 34.07 -4.34
CA VAL A 137 -15.76 33.76 -5.74
C VAL A 137 -17.05 33.72 -6.56
N MET A 138 -18.08 33.00 -6.09
CA MET A 138 -19.35 32.88 -6.81
C MET A 138 -20.05 34.23 -6.95
N ALA A 139 -20.02 35.08 -5.92
CA ALA A 139 -20.58 36.43 -5.99
C ALA A 139 -19.85 37.34 -6.99
N ARG A 140 -18.53 37.17 -7.18
CA ARG A 140 -17.78 37.90 -8.21
C ARG A 140 -18.09 37.41 -9.62
N LEU A 141 -18.31 36.10 -9.79
CA LEU A 141 -18.67 35.52 -11.08
C LEU A 141 -20.07 35.95 -11.52
N THR A 142 -21.06 35.96 -10.61
CA THR A 142 -22.42 36.40 -10.96
C THR A 142 -22.55 37.90 -11.23
N VAL A 143 -21.65 38.73 -10.70
CA VAL A 143 -21.59 40.17 -11.01
C VAL A 143 -20.83 40.42 -12.32
N ALA A 144 -19.94 39.52 -12.74
CA ALA A 144 -19.20 39.63 -14.00
C ALA A 144 -20.02 39.22 -15.23
N ASP A 145 -21.17 38.55 -15.04
CA ASP A 145 -22.12 38.12 -16.08
C ASP A 145 -23.33 39.07 -16.25
N THR A 146 -23.28 40.28 -15.68
CA THR A 146 -24.24 41.39 -15.90
C THR A 146 -23.52 42.66 -16.31
#